data_AF-A0A7J3MSZ2-F1
#
_entry.id   AF-A0A7J3MSZ2-F1
#
_cell.length_a   1.000
_cell.length_b   1.000
_cell.length_c   1.000
_cell.angle_alpha   90.00
_cell.angle_beta   90.00
_cell.angle_gamma   90.00
#
_symmetry.space_group_name_H-M   'P 1'
#
loop_
_entity.id
_entity.type
_entity.pdbx_description
1 polymer ?
#
loop_
_entity_poly.entity_id
_entity_poly.type
_entity_poly.pdbx_seq_one_letter_code
_entity_poly.pdbx_strand_id
1 'polypeptide(L)'
;MQLRSGWCRVICQGHANFKTYLNYVELAKKVAIKSRDVFGWLIGLGVEFPPKLKIRLEFIERSRIIVGNTIEELAIKAGMDPAGLAETVKRYNRFVEEGKYEDFGEPRLLAKIEKPPFYAAPQWPAVRHTMGGTGINIKAQVLDDSSVLIPKLYATGKITSGVHGACRPGSFAVTDSKYSVGQLERKLLRNH
;
A
#
# COMPACT_ATOMS: atom_id res chain seq x y z
N MET A 1 -20.01 8.90 -14.51
CA MET A 1 -19.37 7.60 -14.81
C MET A 1 -18.24 7.39 -13.81
N GLN A 2 -18.42 6.52 -12.81
CA GLN A 2 -17.37 6.23 -11.80
C GLN A 2 -16.22 5.50 -12.48
N LEU A 3 -15.05 6.12 -12.55
CA LEU A 3 -13.81 5.46 -12.97
C LEU A 3 -13.45 4.39 -11.93
N ARG A 4 -13.85 3.14 -12.19
CA ARG A 4 -13.43 1.99 -11.39
C ARG A 4 -12.09 1.52 -11.95
N SER A 5 -11.03 1.63 -11.15
CA SER A 5 -9.70 1.13 -11.50
C SER A 5 -9.48 -0.23 -10.82
N GLY A 6 -9.32 -1.28 -11.62
CA GLY A 6 -9.00 -2.62 -11.14
C GLY A 6 -7.50 -2.82 -11.09
N TRP A 7 -6.96 -3.05 -9.90
CA TRP A 7 -5.55 -3.38 -9.70
C TRP A 7 -5.43 -4.74 -9.01
N CYS A 8 -4.76 -5.67 -9.67
CA CYS A 8 -4.41 -6.97 -9.12
C CYS A 8 -2.95 -6.94 -8.68
N ARG A 9 -2.67 -7.40 -7.45
CA ARG A 9 -1.30 -7.61 -6.97
C ARG A 9 -0.94 -9.06 -7.15
N VAL A 10 0.11 -9.28 -7.91
CA VAL A 10 0.61 -10.60 -8.26
C VAL A 10 1.99 -10.78 -7.66
N ILE A 11 2.22 -11.80 -6.83
CA ILE A 11 3.60 -12.18 -6.46
C ILE A 11 4.14 -13.11 -7.54
N CYS A 12 5.29 -12.76 -8.10
CA CYS A 12 6.11 -13.72 -8.83
C CYS A 12 7.20 -14.21 -7.85
N GLN A 13 7.06 -15.43 -7.34
CA GLN A 13 8.24 -16.18 -6.91
C GLN A 13 8.74 -16.91 -8.16
N GLY A 14 10.06 -17.02 -8.34
CA GLY A 14 10.70 -17.68 -9.48
C GLY A 14 9.85 -18.81 -10.06
N HIS A 15 9.55 -18.71 -11.35
CA HIS A 15 8.65 -19.58 -12.12
C HIS A 15 7.48 -20.18 -11.32
N ALA A 16 6.30 -19.55 -11.42
CA ALA A 16 5.00 -20.15 -11.17
C ALA A 16 4.55 -20.38 -9.71
N ASN A 17 4.37 -19.30 -8.93
CA ASN A 17 3.41 -19.34 -7.82
C ASN A 17 2.72 -17.99 -7.57
N PHE A 18 1.71 -17.73 -8.40
CA PHE A 18 0.89 -16.52 -8.41
C PHE A 18 -0.20 -16.60 -7.33
N LYS A 19 0.16 -16.27 -6.08
CA LYS A 19 -0.84 -15.94 -5.05
C LYS A 19 -1.05 -14.43 -5.03
N THR A 20 -2.30 -14.04 -5.13
CA THR A 20 -2.78 -12.66 -5.13
C THR A 20 -3.04 -12.22 -3.70
N TYR A 21 -2.51 -11.06 -3.31
CA TYR A 21 -2.64 -10.56 -1.93
C TYR A 21 -3.24 -9.17 -1.90
N LEU A 22 -4.37 -9.04 -1.22
CA LEU A 22 -5.06 -7.76 -1.07
C LEU A 22 -4.44 -6.89 0.02
N ASN A 23 -3.97 -7.47 1.13
CA ASN A 23 -3.38 -6.67 2.20
C ASN A 23 -1.84 -6.55 2.04
N TYR A 24 -1.33 -5.32 2.21
CA TYR A 24 0.09 -5.00 2.03
C TYR A 24 0.96 -5.67 3.10
N VAL A 25 0.40 -5.95 4.28
CA VAL A 25 1.14 -6.50 5.43
C VAL A 25 1.43 -7.98 5.24
N GLU A 26 0.49 -8.80 4.76
CA GLU A 26 0.73 -10.20 4.41
C GLU A 26 1.61 -10.34 3.18
N LEU A 27 1.39 -9.48 2.17
CA LEU A 27 2.29 -9.39 1.02
C LEU A 27 3.72 -9.13 1.50
N ALA A 28 3.93 -8.10 2.32
CA ALA A 28 5.24 -7.76 2.85
C ALA A 28 5.84 -8.88 3.70
N LYS A 29 5.04 -9.53 4.57
CA LYS A 29 5.50 -10.68 5.37
C LYS A 29 5.97 -11.83 4.48
N LYS A 30 5.18 -12.21 3.48
CA LYS A 30 5.51 -13.35 2.61
C LYS A 30 6.66 -13.06 1.65
N VAL A 31 6.74 -11.84 1.12
CA VAL A 31 7.89 -11.37 0.32
C VAL A 31 9.16 -11.33 1.18
N ALA A 32 9.08 -10.79 2.40
CA ALA A 32 10.23 -10.70 3.30
C ALA A 32 10.73 -12.07 3.79
N ILE A 33 9.82 -13.03 4.02
CA ILE A 33 10.16 -14.37 4.52
C ILE A 33 10.77 -15.25 3.42
N LYS A 34 10.39 -15.08 2.15
CA LYS A 34 10.72 -16.04 1.08
C LYS A 34 11.91 -15.68 0.17
N SER A 35 12.86 -14.89 0.67
CA SER A 35 14.16 -14.51 0.04
C SER A 35 14.19 -13.16 -0.68
N ARG A 36 15.43 -12.66 -0.88
CA ARG A 36 15.77 -11.42 -1.58
C ARG A 36 15.35 -11.40 -3.06
N ASP A 37 14.93 -12.55 -3.60
CA ASP A 37 14.56 -12.75 -5.01
C ASP A 37 13.03 -12.73 -5.23
N VAL A 38 12.24 -12.46 -4.19
CA VAL A 38 10.77 -12.37 -4.30
C VAL A 38 10.36 -10.93 -4.53
N PHE A 39 9.69 -10.68 -5.65
CA PHE A 39 9.21 -9.36 -6.04
C PHE A 39 7.74 -9.42 -6.44
N GLY A 40 6.99 -8.40 -6.02
CA GLY A 40 5.59 -8.26 -6.40
C GLY A 40 5.48 -7.49 -7.69
N TRP A 41 4.47 -7.81 -8.50
CA TRP A 41 4.04 -7.00 -9.61
C TRP A 41 2.65 -6.46 -9.33
N LEU A 42 2.47 -5.17 -9.56
CA LEU A 42 1.15 -4.58 -9.67
C LEU A 42 0.74 -4.65 -11.13
N ILE A 43 -0.32 -5.40 -11.40
CA ILE A 43 -0.86 -5.62 -12.74
C ILE A 43 -2.29 -5.12 -12.74
N GLY A 44 -2.59 -4.14 -13.59
CA GLY A 44 -3.91 -3.52 -13.61
C GLY A 44 -4.29 -3.03 -14.98
N LEU A 45 -5.59 -2.73 -15.12
CA LEU A 45 -6.06 -1.96 -16.24
C LEU A 45 -5.40 -0.59 -16.23
N GLY A 46 -5.12 -0.09 -17.44
CA GLY A 46 -5.06 1.33 -17.67
C GLY A 46 -6.37 1.96 -17.21
N VAL A 47 -6.39 2.43 -15.97
CA VAL A 47 -7.13 3.65 -15.68
C VAL A 47 -6.61 4.63 -16.71
N GLU A 48 -7.49 5.35 -17.41
CA GLU A 48 -7.12 6.69 -17.81
C GLU A 48 -6.61 7.36 -16.54
N PHE A 49 -5.28 7.39 -16.38
CA PHE A 49 -4.65 8.06 -15.25
C PHE A 49 -5.21 9.47 -15.33
N PRO A 50 -6.01 9.92 -14.33
CA PRO A 50 -6.68 11.19 -14.45
C PRO A 50 -5.61 12.24 -14.79
N PRO A 51 -5.79 13.04 -15.85
CA PRO A 51 -4.71 13.79 -16.51
C PRO A 51 -3.98 14.81 -15.63
N LYS A 52 -4.39 14.96 -14.36
CA LYS A 52 -3.95 16.02 -13.45
C LYS A 52 -2.74 15.69 -12.55
N LEU A 53 -2.19 14.47 -12.57
CA LEU A 53 -1.04 14.14 -11.73
C LEU A 53 0.28 14.24 -12.54
N LYS A 54 0.95 15.40 -12.48
CA LYS A 54 2.31 15.66 -13.03
C LYS A 54 3.36 14.62 -12.61
N ILE A 55 3.11 13.88 -11.53
CA ILE A 55 3.89 12.74 -11.04
C ILE A 55 4.00 11.61 -12.10
N ARG A 56 3.11 11.60 -13.11
CA ARG A 56 2.92 10.57 -14.16
C ARG A 56 4.17 10.25 -15.00
N LEU A 57 4.83 11.27 -15.57
CA LEU A 57 5.92 11.03 -16.52
C LEU A 57 7.22 10.66 -15.80
N GLU A 58 7.52 11.35 -14.70
CA GLU A 58 8.67 11.01 -13.88
C GLU A 58 8.57 9.61 -13.29
N PHE A 59 7.38 9.12 -12.92
CA PHE A 59 7.22 7.75 -12.43
C PHE A 59 7.36 6.71 -13.53
N ILE A 60 6.95 6.98 -14.77
CA ILE A 60 7.13 6.04 -15.91
C ILE A 60 8.59 6.03 -16.39
N GLU A 61 9.26 7.19 -16.37
CA GLU A 61 10.66 7.31 -16.77
C GLU A 61 11.64 6.82 -15.70
N ARG A 62 11.31 7.00 -14.40
CA ARG A 62 12.16 6.57 -13.27
C ARG A 62 11.80 5.19 -12.72
N SER A 63 10.54 4.78 -12.83
CA SER A 63 10.06 3.48 -12.35
C SER A 63 9.86 2.61 -13.57
N ARG A 64 10.47 1.43 -13.58
CA ARG A 64 10.46 0.44 -14.66
C ARG A 64 9.03 -0.11 -14.91
N ILE A 65 8.10 0.73 -15.34
CA ILE A 65 6.73 0.34 -15.69
C ILE A 65 6.79 -0.30 -17.07
N ILE A 66 6.37 -1.56 -17.13
CA ILE A 66 6.38 -2.35 -18.34
C ILE A 66 4.98 -2.33 -18.94
N VAL A 67 4.90 -2.18 -20.26
CA VAL A 67 3.64 -2.05 -20.99
C VAL A 67 3.52 -3.13 -22.06
N GLY A 68 2.36 -3.77 -22.15
CA GLY A 68 2.01 -4.74 -23.19
C GLY A 68 0.58 -4.54 -23.70
N ASN A 69 0.35 -4.84 -24.97
CA ASN A 69 -0.99 -4.83 -25.57
C ASN A 69 -1.73 -6.14 -25.32
N THR A 70 -1.02 -7.19 -24.91
CA THR A 70 -1.60 -8.44 -24.38
C THR A 70 -0.98 -8.79 -23.03
N ILE A 71 -1.64 -9.68 -22.28
CA ILE A 71 -1.12 -10.17 -21.00
C ILE A 71 0.16 -10.99 -21.23
N GLU A 72 0.22 -11.75 -22.31
CA GLU A 72 1.37 -12.56 -22.70
C GLU A 72 2.56 -11.69 -23.09
N GLU A 73 2.33 -10.62 -23.86
CA GLU A 73 3.38 -9.65 -24.21
C GLU A 73 3.92 -8.94 -22.96
N LEU A 74 3.02 -8.56 -22.04
CA LEU A 74 3.40 -7.96 -20.76
C LEU A 74 4.25 -8.92 -19.93
N ALA A 75 3.86 -10.19 -19.85
CA ALA A 75 4.59 -11.22 -19.13
C ALA A 75 6.01 -11.40 -19.68
N ILE A 76 6.15 -11.53 -21.00
CA ILE A 76 7.46 -11.69 -21.66
C ILE A 76 8.36 -10.49 -21.34
N LYS A 77 7.85 -9.26 -21.51
CA LYS A 77 8.61 -8.04 -21.22
C LYS A 77 8.99 -7.93 -19.75
N ALA A 78 8.15 -8.43 -18.85
CA ALA A 78 8.36 -8.44 -17.41
C ALA A 78 9.17 -9.63 -16.89
N GLY A 79 9.60 -10.56 -17.75
CA GLY A 79 10.32 -11.77 -17.35
C GLY A 79 9.47 -12.77 -16.55
N MET A 80 8.15 -12.78 -16.78
CA MET A 80 7.20 -13.70 -16.17
C MET A 80 6.86 -14.85 -17.14
N ASP A 81 6.35 -15.95 -16.60
CA ASP A 81 5.69 -16.99 -17.39
C ASP A 81 4.39 -16.45 -18.03
N PRO A 82 4.28 -16.39 -19.38
CA PRO A 82 3.11 -15.89 -20.07
C PRO A 82 1.85 -16.70 -19.77
N ALA A 83 1.96 -18.02 -19.71
CA ALA A 83 0.80 -18.90 -19.48
C ALA A 83 0.27 -18.74 -18.06
N GLY A 84 1.17 -18.77 -17.06
CA GLY A 84 0.82 -18.59 -15.65
C GLY A 84 0.23 -17.20 -15.35
N LEU A 85 0.74 -16.14 -16.00
CA LEU A 85 0.13 -14.82 -15.84
C LEU A 85 -1.27 -14.75 -16.45
N ALA A 86 -1.46 -15.27 -17.66
CA ALA A 86 -2.76 -15.29 -18.33
C ALA A 86 -3.81 -16.07 -17.52
N GLU A 87 -3.43 -17.23 -16.96
CA GLU A 87 -4.29 -18.00 -16.06
C GLU A 87 -4.65 -17.23 -14.79
N THR A 88 -3.67 -16.54 -14.19
CA THR A 88 -3.88 -15.71 -13.00
C THR A 88 -4.87 -14.58 -13.27
N VAL A 89 -4.74 -13.89 -14.40
CA VAL A 89 -5.66 -12.81 -14.82
C VAL A 89 -7.05 -13.37 -15.07
N LYS A 90 -7.18 -14.51 -15.76
CA LYS A 90 -8.48 -15.19 -15.98
C LYS A 90 -9.15 -15.55 -14.65
N ARG A 91 -8.39 -16.11 -13.71
CA ARG A 91 -8.87 -16.46 -12.38
C ARG A 91 -9.31 -15.23 -11.59
N TYR A 92 -8.52 -14.15 -11.61
CA TYR A 92 -8.88 -12.87 -11.00
C TYR A 92 -10.18 -12.30 -11.59
N ASN A 93 -10.33 -12.27 -12.92
CA ASN A 93 -11.53 -11.75 -13.58
C ASN A 93 -12.79 -12.55 -13.20
N ARG A 94 -12.66 -13.86 -13.03
CA ARG A 94 -13.75 -14.73 -12.55
C ARG A 94 -14.16 -14.36 -11.13
N PHE A 95 -13.21 -14.09 -10.23
CA PHE A 95 -13.54 -13.63 -8.87
C PHE A 95 -14.26 -12.28 -8.86
N VAL A 96 -13.87 -11.35 -9.74
CA VAL A 96 -14.58 -10.06 -9.88
C VAL A 96 -16.01 -10.26 -10.39
N GLU A 97 -16.24 -11.22 -11.28
CA GLU A 97 -17.55 -11.54 -11.84
C GLU A 97 -18.48 -12.23 -10.86
N GLU A 98 -17.96 -13.25 -10.16
CA GLU A 98 -18.73 -14.05 -9.21
C GLU A 98 -18.98 -13.32 -7.88
N GLY A 99 -18.21 -12.27 -7.59
CA GLY A 99 -18.29 -11.54 -6.32
C GLY A 99 -17.92 -12.39 -5.10
N LYS A 100 -17.24 -13.53 -5.32
CA LYS A 100 -16.78 -14.45 -4.29
C LYS A 100 -15.28 -14.29 -4.10
N TYR A 101 -14.88 -13.88 -2.91
CA TYR A 101 -13.51 -13.51 -2.56
C TYR A 101 -12.82 -14.58 -1.72
N GLU A 102 -13.10 -15.86 -1.98
CA GLU A 102 -12.64 -17.01 -1.18
C GLU A 102 -11.10 -17.04 -1.04
N ASP A 103 -10.38 -16.63 -2.08
CA ASP A 103 -8.92 -16.54 -2.10
C ASP A 103 -8.36 -15.15 -1.70
N PHE A 104 -9.22 -14.13 -1.57
CA PHE A 104 -8.83 -12.71 -1.68
C PHE A 104 -9.14 -11.87 -0.43
N GLY A 105 -10.13 -12.23 0.39
CA GLY A 105 -10.59 -11.35 1.48
C GLY A 105 -11.30 -10.10 0.95
N GLU A 106 -11.86 -9.30 1.87
CA GLU A 106 -12.94 -8.34 1.58
C GLU A 106 -12.83 -7.48 0.30
N PRO A 107 -13.95 -7.27 -0.41
CA PRO A 107 -14.00 -6.53 -1.67
C PRO A 107 -13.68 -5.06 -1.47
N ARG A 108 -12.57 -4.59 -2.04
CA ARG A 108 -12.39 -3.16 -2.30
C ARG A 108 -12.16 -2.95 -3.78
N LEU A 109 -13.20 -2.48 -4.46
CA LEU A 109 -13.16 -1.86 -5.79
C LEU A 109 -12.37 -2.69 -6.82
N LEU A 110 -12.68 -3.97 -6.96
CA LEU A 110 -12.10 -4.79 -8.00
C LEU A 110 -12.83 -4.56 -9.33
N ALA A 111 -12.07 -4.37 -10.40
CA ALA A 111 -12.56 -4.40 -11.78
C ALA A 111 -11.79 -5.46 -12.55
N LYS A 112 -12.42 -6.05 -13.57
CA LYS A 112 -11.79 -7.03 -14.46
C LYS A 112 -10.58 -6.41 -15.16
N ILE A 113 -9.58 -7.21 -15.47
CA ILE A 113 -8.43 -6.89 -16.31
C ILE A 113 -8.67 -7.49 -17.69
N GLU A 114 -9.24 -6.70 -18.59
CA GLU A 114 -9.68 -7.18 -19.92
C GLU A 114 -9.32 -6.22 -21.08
N LYS A 115 -9.01 -4.95 -20.80
CA LYS A 115 -8.75 -3.92 -21.83
C LYS A 115 -7.28 -3.52 -21.85
N PRO A 116 -6.60 -3.57 -23.01
CA PRO A 116 -5.27 -3.02 -23.16
C PRO A 116 -5.27 -1.48 -23.17
N PRO A 117 -4.11 -0.83 -23.00
CA PRO A 117 -2.80 -1.42 -22.68
C PRO A 117 -2.73 -1.91 -21.23
N PHE A 118 -2.01 -3.00 -21.02
CA PHE A 118 -1.74 -3.59 -19.70
C PHE A 118 -0.41 -3.07 -19.16
N TYR A 119 -0.37 -2.84 -17.85
CA TYR A 119 0.80 -2.29 -17.16
C TYR A 119 1.26 -3.23 -16.06
N ALA A 120 2.58 -3.41 -15.93
CA ALA A 120 3.22 -4.10 -14.83
C ALA A 120 4.22 -3.16 -14.15
N ALA A 121 4.06 -2.93 -12.85
CA ALA A 121 5.00 -2.16 -12.05
C ALA A 121 5.63 -3.05 -10.97
N PRO A 122 6.97 -3.14 -10.89
CA PRO A 122 7.62 -3.93 -9.85
C PRO A 122 7.42 -3.26 -8.48
N GLN A 123 7.19 -4.07 -7.45
CA GLN A 123 6.96 -3.62 -6.08
C GLN A 123 7.84 -4.39 -5.11
N TRP A 124 8.51 -3.64 -4.24
CA TRP A 124 9.21 -4.14 -3.07
C TRP A 124 8.55 -3.63 -1.78
N PRO A 125 8.45 -4.46 -0.73
CA PRO A 125 8.13 -3.95 0.59
C PRO A 125 9.24 -2.98 1.04
N ALA A 126 8.83 -1.85 1.59
CA ALA A 126 9.74 -0.86 2.14
C ALA A 126 9.29 -0.48 3.54
N VAL A 127 10.27 -0.22 4.42
CA VAL A 127 10.00 0.34 5.74
C VAL A 127 9.37 1.72 5.56
N ARG A 128 8.14 1.90 6.04
CA ARG A 128 7.39 3.16 5.88
C ARG A 128 7.13 3.90 7.18
N HIS A 129 6.78 3.18 8.24
CA HIS A 129 6.27 3.78 9.46
C HIS A 129 6.68 2.98 10.69
N THR A 130 7.05 3.69 11.75
CA THR A 130 7.35 3.17 13.08
C THR A 130 6.16 3.51 13.97
N MET A 131 5.49 2.50 14.53
CA MET A 131 4.31 2.69 15.37
C MET A 131 4.67 2.91 16.86
N GLY A 132 5.91 2.59 17.23
CA GLY A 132 6.48 2.89 18.54
C GLY A 132 7.07 4.30 18.59
N GLY A 133 7.51 4.70 19.77
CA GLY A 133 7.96 6.06 20.04
C GLY A 133 7.77 6.45 21.50
N THR A 134 7.81 7.76 21.78
CA THR A 134 7.65 8.33 23.10
C THR A 134 6.22 8.11 23.64
N GLY A 135 6.11 7.66 24.89
CA GLY A 135 4.83 7.55 25.59
C GLY A 135 4.23 8.93 25.84
N ILE A 136 2.96 9.12 25.47
CA ILE A 136 2.23 10.36 25.72
C ILE A 136 0.85 10.09 26.29
N ASN A 137 0.29 11.07 27.01
CA ASN A 137 -1.13 11.08 27.35
C ASN A 137 -1.98 11.77 26.26
N ILE A 138 -3.30 11.82 26.46
CA ILE A 138 -4.26 12.46 25.52
C ILE A 138 -4.05 13.98 25.34
N LYS A 139 -3.16 14.60 26.13
CA LYS A 139 -2.79 16.03 26.06
C LYS A 139 -1.41 16.23 25.42
N ALA A 140 -0.86 15.21 24.75
CA ALA A 140 0.47 15.21 24.13
C ALA A 140 1.64 15.44 25.13
N GLN A 141 1.42 15.21 26.42
CA GLN A 141 2.47 15.34 27.45
C GLN A 141 3.27 14.04 27.51
N VAL A 142 4.60 14.16 27.58
CA VAL A 142 5.50 13.01 27.63
C VAL A 142 5.44 12.31 28.99
N LEU A 143 5.44 10.99 28.93
CA LEU A 143 5.53 10.08 30.06
C LEU A 143 6.93 9.46 30.11
N ASP A 144 7.44 9.23 31.31
CA ASP A 144 8.64 8.42 31.55
C ASP A 144 8.31 6.92 31.55
N ASP A 145 9.33 6.09 31.80
CA ASP A 145 9.22 4.62 31.82
C ASP A 145 8.31 4.10 32.94
N SER A 146 8.05 4.91 33.98
CA SER A 146 7.11 4.63 35.06
C SER A 146 5.70 5.20 34.81
N SER A 147 5.44 5.68 33.59
CA SER A 147 4.19 6.36 33.20
C SER A 147 3.91 7.65 33.98
N VAL A 148 4.95 8.30 34.51
CA VAL A 148 4.86 9.59 35.21
C VAL A 148 5.11 10.73 34.23
N LEU A 149 4.38 11.84 34.39
CA LEU A 149 4.50 13.00 33.52
C LEU A 149 5.85 13.69 33.68
N ILE A 150 6.53 13.94 32.56
CA ILE A 150 7.70 14.81 32.51
C ILE A 150 7.23 16.27 32.34
N PRO A 151 7.47 17.16 33.32
CA PRO A 151 6.96 18.53 33.25
C PRO A 151 7.49 19.28 32.03
N LYS A 152 6.59 20.03 31.37
CA LYS A 152 6.88 20.91 30.21
C LYS A 152 7.43 20.18 28.97
N LEU A 153 7.43 18.85 28.94
CA LEU A 153 7.84 18.08 27.77
C LEU A 153 6.62 17.55 27.01
N TYR A 154 6.60 17.78 25.70
CA TYR A 154 5.49 17.41 24.81
C TYR A 154 6.03 16.74 23.54
N ALA A 155 5.26 15.82 22.98
CA ALA A 155 5.59 15.13 21.73
C ALA A 155 4.33 14.88 20.89
N THR A 156 4.44 15.02 19.57
CA THR A 156 3.31 14.94 18.63
C THR A 156 3.70 14.24 17.33
N GLY A 157 2.75 13.56 16.68
CA GLY A 157 2.95 12.88 15.40
C GLY A 157 3.76 11.58 15.50
N LYS A 158 4.48 11.23 14.43
CA LYS A 158 5.13 9.92 14.24
C LYS A 158 6.17 9.54 15.30
N ILE A 159 6.67 10.50 16.09
CA ILE A 159 7.61 10.23 17.19
C ILE A 159 6.90 9.61 18.41
N THR A 160 5.57 9.65 18.48
CA THR A 160 4.78 9.19 19.62
C THR A 160 4.35 7.73 19.45
N SER A 161 4.13 7.04 20.58
CA SER A 161 3.61 5.67 20.60
C SER A 161 2.12 5.61 20.97
N GLY A 162 1.50 4.45 20.76
CA GLY A 162 0.15 4.14 21.24
C GLY A 162 -0.98 4.51 20.27
N VAL A 163 -0.90 5.66 19.58
CA VAL A 163 -1.99 6.17 18.71
C VAL A 163 -2.42 5.17 17.61
N HIS A 164 -1.47 4.39 17.10
CA HIS A 164 -1.69 3.49 15.98
C HIS A 164 -1.62 1.99 16.35
N GLY A 165 -1.39 1.67 17.63
CA GLY A 165 -1.22 0.29 18.10
C GLY A 165 -0.22 -0.50 17.25
N ALA A 166 -0.55 -1.75 16.93
CA ALA A 166 0.31 -2.63 16.16
C ALA A 166 0.32 -2.35 14.64
N CYS A 167 -0.70 -1.69 14.10
CA CYS A 167 -0.83 -1.45 12.66
C CYS A 167 -1.59 -0.15 12.37
N ARG A 168 -0.91 0.78 11.70
CA ARG A 168 -1.52 2.06 11.33
C ARG A 168 -2.42 1.93 10.10
N PRO A 169 -3.70 2.36 10.17
CA PRO A 169 -4.55 2.46 8.98
C PRO A 169 -4.01 3.48 7.97
N GLY A 170 -4.17 3.21 6.67
CA GLY A 170 -3.73 4.10 5.59
C GLY A 170 -4.29 5.52 5.75
N SER A 171 -3.47 6.54 5.49
CA SER A 171 -3.82 7.97 5.60
C SER A 171 -3.95 8.58 7.01
N PHE A 172 -3.92 7.79 8.09
CA PHE A 172 -4.13 8.33 9.45
C PHE A 172 -2.93 9.09 10.05
N ALA A 173 -1.71 8.92 9.53
CA ALA A 173 -0.53 9.60 10.07
C ALA A 173 -0.61 11.13 9.98
N VAL A 174 -1.21 11.64 8.90
CA VAL A 174 -1.37 13.09 8.68
C VAL A 174 -2.41 13.64 9.65
N THR A 175 -3.52 12.93 9.84
CA THR A 175 -4.59 13.32 10.77
C THR A 175 -4.08 13.33 12.21
N ASP A 176 -3.36 12.29 12.63
CA ASP A 176 -2.74 12.22 13.95
C ASP A 176 -1.81 13.42 14.20
N SER A 177 -0.87 13.66 13.27
CA SER A 177 0.09 14.76 13.41
C SER A 177 -0.61 16.12 13.51
N LYS A 178 -1.63 16.38 12.67
CA LYS A 178 -2.37 17.65 12.71
C LYS A 178 -3.20 17.81 13.98
N TYR A 179 -3.84 16.73 14.43
CA TYR A 179 -4.68 16.77 15.63
C TYR A 179 -3.84 17.02 16.88
N SER A 180 -2.74 16.29 17.04
CA SER A 180 -1.86 16.41 18.20
C SER A 180 -1.15 17.77 18.27
N VAL A 181 -0.69 18.31 17.13
CA VAL A 181 -0.14 19.68 17.06
C VAL A 181 -1.20 20.73 17.43
N GLY A 182 -2.41 20.63 16.88
CA GLY A 182 -3.48 21.57 17.19
C GLY A 182 -3.91 21.57 18.66
N GLN A 183 -3.81 20.44 19.37
CA GLN A 183 -4.02 20.38 20.81
C GLN A 183 -2.94 21.12 21.59
N LEU A 184 -1.68 21.01 21.15
CA LEU A 184 -0.55 21.70 21.77
C LEU A 184 -0.64 23.22 21.55
N GLU A 185 -0.94 23.67 20.34
CA GLU A 185 -1.11 25.09 20.01
C GLU A 185 -2.19 25.75 20.86
N ARG A 186 -3.37 25.12 20.98
CA ARG A 186 -4.47 25.64 21.84
C ARG A 186 -4.09 25.76 23.32
N LYS A 187 -3.09 25.01 23.78
CA LYS A 187 -2.61 25.05 25.16
C LYS A 187 -1.53 26.11 25.33
N LEU A 188 -0.60 26.21 24.37
CA LEU A 188 0.45 27.23 24.38
C LEU A 188 -0.13 28.64 24.21
N LEU A 189 -1.10 28.82 23.31
CA LEU A 189 -1.77 30.10 23.06
C LEU A 189 -2.71 30.55 24.20
N ARG A 190 -3.06 29.68 25.14
CA ARG A 190 -3.88 30.03 26.32
C ARG A 190 -3.07 30.46 27.54
N ASN A 191 -1.74 30.32 27.48
CA ASN A 191 -0.83 30.68 28.57
C ASN A 191 -0.05 31.98 28.27
N HIS A 192 -0.47 32.72 27.24
CA HIS A 192 -0.02 34.06 26.86
C HIS A 192 -1.25 34.95 26.70
#